data_AF-H2YB25-F1
#
_entry.id   AF-H2YB25-F1
#
_cell.length_a   1.000
_cell.length_b   1.000
_cell.length_c   1.000
_cell.angle_alpha   90.00
_cell.angle_beta   90.00
_cell.angle_gamma   90.00
#
_symmetry.space_group_name_H-M   'P 1'
#
loop_
_entity.id
_entity.type
_entity.pdbx_description
1 polymer ?
#
loop_
_entity_poly.entity_id
_entity_poly.type
_entity_poly.pdbx_seq_one_letter_code
_entity_poly.pdbx_strand_id
1 'polypeptide(L)'
;MEGKKTHQDSALRGIELLRMLSFNTQRLDERRQMCQSCDADLLVWNNARLVQWAKSIDLKEYSSNLRDSGVHGALIVFDTTFTSDDMANALGIPVNKATVRRHLASEFDSLVKPARDSLMDELLPCITEDVGKKMTSLGPSFVRSAQRSRKSLRSSISRSIGRQLSRDSNFHGK
;
A
#
# COMPACT_ATOMS: atom_id res chain seq x y z
N MET A 1 29.67 -6.27 20.63
CA MET A 1 29.84 -6.75 19.24
C MET A 1 28.45 -7.09 18.70
N GLU A 2 27.61 -6.09 18.44
CA GLU A 2 26.19 -6.29 18.08
C GLU A 2 25.94 -6.31 16.56
N GLY A 3 26.87 -5.76 15.76
CA GLY A 3 26.62 -5.44 14.35
C GLY A 3 26.60 -6.61 13.36
N LYS A 4 27.03 -7.82 13.73
CA LYS A 4 27.05 -8.96 12.79
C LYS A 4 25.71 -9.71 12.72
N LYS A 5 24.95 -9.73 13.81
CA LYS A 5 23.67 -10.44 13.90
C LYS A 5 22.58 -9.71 13.12
N THR A 6 22.57 -8.38 13.18
CA THR A 6 21.56 -7.52 12.52
C THR A 6 21.63 -7.55 10.98
N HIS A 7 22.83 -7.60 10.38
CA HIS A 7 22.97 -7.69 8.92
C HIS A 7 22.56 -9.05 8.36
N GLN A 8 22.82 -10.13 9.10
CA GLN A 8 22.40 -11.47 8.70
C GLN A 8 20.89 -11.59 8.73
N ASP A 9 20.25 -11.15 9.82
CA ASP A 9 18.79 -11.15 9.95
C ASP A 9 18.14 -10.29 8.86
N SER A 10 18.69 -9.10 8.60
CA SER A 10 18.27 -8.25 7.48
C SER A 10 18.34 -8.98 6.13
N ALA A 11 19.46 -9.63 5.80
CA ALA A 11 19.59 -10.37 4.55
C ALA A 11 18.56 -11.51 4.44
N LEU A 12 18.29 -12.23 5.54
CA LEU A 12 17.28 -13.29 5.59
C LEU A 12 15.88 -12.76 5.31
N ARG A 13 15.48 -11.61 5.88
CA ARG A 13 14.18 -10.98 5.60
C ARG A 13 14.06 -10.46 4.17
N GLY A 14 15.16 -9.99 3.59
CA GLY A 14 15.22 -9.67 2.16
C GLY A 14 14.97 -10.90 1.28
N ILE A 15 15.59 -12.05 1.61
CA ILE A 15 15.37 -13.31 0.90
C ILE A 15 13.92 -13.80 1.07
N GLU A 16 13.34 -13.65 2.26
CA GLU A 16 11.94 -13.99 2.53
C GLU A 16 10.98 -13.17 1.66
N LEU A 17 11.20 -11.86 1.52
CA LEU A 17 10.42 -11.01 0.61
C LEU A 17 10.50 -11.51 -0.84
N LEU A 18 11.71 -11.84 -1.30
CA LEU A 18 11.90 -12.36 -2.65
C LEU A 18 11.16 -13.68 -2.85
N ARG A 19 11.21 -14.59 -1.88
CA ARG A 19 10.46 -15.86 -1.93
C ARG A 19 8.95 -15.63 -1.95
N MET A 20 8.44 -14.72 -1.13
CA MET A 20 7.02 -14.35 -1.10
C MET A 20 6.54 -13.83 -2.47
N LEU A 21 7.40 -13.10 -3.18
CA LEU A 21 7.15 -12.62 -4.53
C LEU A 21 7.50 -13.63 -5.64
N SER A 22 7.79 -14.89 -5.30
CA SER A 22 8.23 -15.92 -6.26
C SER A 22 9.44 -15.50 -7.10
N PHE A 23 10.34 -14.70 -6.52
CA PHE A 23 11.49 -14.08 -7.17
C PHE A 23 11.14 -13.22 -8.41
N ASN A 24 9.90 -12.74 -8.50
CA ASN A 24 9.49 -11.81 -9.55
C ASN A 24 10.02 -10.40 -9.27
N THR A 25 11.20 -10.11 -9.82
CA THR A 25 11.88 -8.81 -9.65
C THR A 25 11.11 -7.66 -10.29
N GLN A 26 10.45 -7.89 -11.43
CA GLN A 26 9.64 -6.88 -12.10
C GLN A 26 8.48 -6.42 -11.19
N ARG A 27 7.75 -7.36 -10.58
CA ARG A 27 6.67 -7.04 -9.63
C ARG A 27 7.18 -6.27 -8.42
N LEU A 28 8.36 -6.63 -7.90
CA LEU A 28 8.99 -5.90 -6.79
C LEU A 28 9.31 -4.46 -7.18
N ASP A 29 9.87 -4.25 -8.37
CA ASP A 29 10.24 -2.93 -8.86
C ASP A 29 8.99 -2.07 -9.16
N GLU A 30 7.93 -2.65 -9.72
CA GLU A 30 6.64 -1.99 -9.92
C GLU A 30 6.04 -1.54 -8.57
N ARG A 31 5.98 -2.42 -7.57
CA ARG A 31 5.52 -2.06 -6.21
C ARG A 31 6.36 -0.92 -5.62
N ARG A 32 7.69 -0.99 -5.75
CA ARG A 32 8.59 0.08 -5.28
C ARG A 32 8.37 1.41 -5.98
N GLN A 33 8.10 1.39 -7.29
CA GLN A 33 7.83 2.60 -8.07
C GLN A 33 6.55 3.30 -7.60
N MET A 34 5.49 2.53 -7.31
CA MET A 34 4.22 3.07 -6.81
C MET A 34 4.36 3.80 -5.47
N CYS A 35 5.37 3.44 -4.66
CA CYS A 35 5.54 3.95 -3.31
C CYS A 35 6.68 4.97 -3.17
N GLN A 36 7.21 5.54 -4.27
CA GLN A 36 8.30 6.52 -4.19
C GLN A 36 7.88 7.84 -3.53
N SER A 37 6.63 8.26 -3.77
CA SER A 37 6.09 9.56 -3.32
C SER A 37 4.97 9.44 -2.29
N CYS A 38 4.54 8.23 -1.95
CA CYS A 38 3.50 7.98 -0.96
C CYS A 38 3.96 6.97 0.10
N ASP A 39 3.37 7.09 1.28
CA ASP A 39 3.69 6.25 2.44
C ASP A 39 2.84 4.98 2.45
N ALA A 40 2.99 4.17 1.40
CA ALA A 40 2.25 2.92 1.18
C ALA A 40 3.19 1.73 0.97
N ASP A 41 2.69 0.52 1.23
CA ASP A 41 3.39 -0.76 0.99
C ASP A 41 4.82 -0.78 1.58
N LEU A 42 4.91 -0.58 2.90
CA LEU A 42 6.19 -0.57 3.62
C LEU A 42 7.04 -1.81 3.33
N LEU A 43 6.41 -2.97 3.08
CA LEU A 43 7.09 -4.25 2.88
C LEU A 43 8.16 -4.19 1.79
N VAL A 44 7.89 -3.48 0.69
CA VAL A 44 8.83 -3.42 -0.46
C VAL A 44 9.86 -2.30 -0.35
N TRP A 45 9.78 -1.46 0.69
CA TRP A 45 10.65 -0.30 0.83
C TRP A 45 12.11 -0.74 0.93
N ASN A 46 12.93 -0.17 0.05
CA ASN A 46 14.36 -0.27 0.19
C ASN A 46 14.89 0.78 1.20
N ASN A 47 16.16 0.65 1.55
CA ASN A 47 16.81 1.57 2.48
C ASN A 47 16.74 3.04 1.99
N ALA A 48 16.91 3.28 0.69
CA ALA A 48 16.84 4.62 0.12
C ALA A 48 15.47 5.29 0.34
N ARG A 49 14.37 4.53 0.22
CA ARG A 49 13.03 5.03 0.48
C ARG A 49 12.81 5.33 1.97
N LEU A 50 13.34 4.51 2.88
CA LEU A 50 13.33 4.79 4.32
C LEU A 50 14.11 6.07 4.68
N VAL A 51 15.26 6.29 4.05
CA VAL A 51 16.02 7.55 4.19
C VAL A 51 15.15 8.74 3.77
N GLN A 52 14.40 8.61 2.67
CA GLN A 52 13.51 9.67 2.21
C GLN A 52 12.32 9.89 3.15
N TRP A 53 11.75 8.81 3.70
CA TRP A 53 10.70 8.91 4.71
C TRP A 53 11.20 9.59 6.00
N ALA A 54 12.37 9.21 6.50
CA ALA A 54 12.97 9.87 7.67
C ALA A 54 13.12 11.38 7.44
N LYS A 55 13.45 11.81 6.22
CA LYS A 55 13.50 13.24 5.87
C LYS A 55 12.11 13.89 5.83
N SER A 56 11.08 13.19 5.37
CA SER A 56 9.72 13.74 5.28
C SER A 56 9.03 13.90 6.63
N ILE A 57 9.47 13.14 7.65
CA ILE A 57 8.99 13.28 9.04
C ILE A 57 9.89 14.17 9.90
N ASP A 58 10.61 15.12 9.28
CA ASP A 58 11.50 16.08 9.94
C ASP A 58 12.74 15.51 10.66
N LEU A 59 13.18 14.29 10.32
CA LEU A 59 14.39 13.66 10.87
C LEU A 59 15.59 13.69 9.91
N LYS A 60 15.68 14.73 9.06
CA LYS A 60 16.71 14.85 8.01
C LYS A 60 18.15 14.72 8.54
N GLU A 61 18.42 15.26 9.73
CA GLU A 61 19.75 15.26 10.36
C GLU A 61 20.21 13.87 10.83
N TYR A 62 19.27 12.94 11.02
CA TYR A 62 19.53 11.54 11.40
C TYR A 62 19.52 10.61 10.18
N SER A 63 18.84 11.01 9.10
CA SER A 63 18.51 10.14 7.96
C SER A 63 19.72 9.48 7.28
N SER A 64 20.90 10.11 7.29
CA SER A 64 22.11 9.53 6.69
C SER A 64 22.61 8.29 7.43
N ASN A 65 22.31 8.17 8.73
CA ASN A 65 22.75 7.03 9.55
C ASN A 65 22.06 5.71 9.16
N LEU A 66 20.95 5.79 8.42
CA LEU A 66 20.32 4.60 7.86
C LEU A 66 21.12 3.99 6.70
N ARG A 67 22.01 4.76 6.05
CA ARG A 67 22.91 4.20 5.04
C ARG A 67 23.81 3.19 5.76
N ASP A 68 23.87 1.98 5.25
CA ASP A 68 24.64 0.86 5.82
C ASP A 68 24.09 0.27 7.14
N SER A 69 22.88 0.64 7.57
CA SER A 69 22.25 0.02 8.76
C SER A 69 21.68 -1.38 8.49
N GLY A 70 21.45 -1.72 7.23
CA GLY A 70 20.71 -2.92 6.82
C GLY A 70 19.19 -2.81 7.02
N VAL A 71 18.67 -1.69 7.54
CA VAL A 71 17.23 -1.51 7.72
C VAL A 71 16.52 -1.30 6.38
N HIS A 72 15.47 -2.07 6.16
CA HIS A 72 14.59 -2.04 4.99
C HIS A 72 13.19 -2.54 5.37
N GLY A 73 12.22 -2.38 4.47
CA GLY A 73 10.81 -2.71 4.68
C GLY A 73 10.55 -4.13 5.16
N ALA A 74 11.11 -5.12 4.46
CA ALA A 74 10.92 -6.53 4.82
C ALA A 74 11.45 -6.88 6.22
N LEU A 75 12.59 -6.32 6.63
CA LEU A 75 13.06 -6.46 8.02
C LEU A 75 12.00 -5.94 9.00
N ILE A 76 11.50 -4.71 8.78
CA ILE A 76 10.55 -4.07 9.69
C ILE A 76 9.23 -4.84 9.77
N VAL A 77 8.72 -5.30 8.63
CA VAL A 77 7.40 -5.93 8.55
C VAL A 77 7.44 -7.39 9.03
N PHE A 78 8.44 -8.17 8.61
CA PHE A 78 8.55 -9.60 8.98
C PHE A 78 9.09 -9.84 10.38
N ASP A 79 9.99 -8.98 10.88
CA ASP A 79 10.48 -9.12 12.25
C ASP A 79 9.56 -8.38 13.22
N THR A 80 8.66 -9.14 13.88
CA THR A 80 7.73 -8.58 14.87
C THR A 80 8.44 -8.02 16.11
N THR A 81 9.71 -8.40 16.33
CA THR A 81 10.51 -7.88 17.44
C THR A 81 11.20 -6.56 17.10
N PHE A 82 11.21 -6.16 15.82
CA PHE A 82 11.73 -4.86 15.40
C PHE A 82 10.76 -3.76 15.81
N THR A 83 11.23 -2.85 16.67
CA THR A 83 10.44 -1.78 17.31
C THR A 83 10.87 -0.38 16.84
N SER A 84 10.11 0.64 17.28
CA SER A 84 10.49 2.05 17.09
C SER A 84 11.82 2.41 17.77
N ASP A 85 12.19 1.72 18.86
CA ASP A 85 13.48 1.94 19.52
C ASP A 85 14.65 1.41 18.70
N ASP A 86 14.47 0.29 17.99
CA ASP A 86 15.47 -0.24 17.06
C ASP A 86 15.67 0.70 15.87
N MET A 87 14.57 1.25 15.34
CA MET A 87 14.64 2.30 14.31
C MET A 87 15.35 3.56 14.83
N ALA A 88 15.05 4.00 16.06
CA ALA A 88 15.72 5.14 16.67
C ALA A 88 17.22 4.92 16.85
N ASN A 89 17.62 3.69 17.21
CA ASN A 89 19.01 3.28 17.32
C ASN A 89 19.70 3.26 15.94
N ALA A 90 19.03 2.75 14.90
CA ALA A 90 19.53 2.76 13.53
C ALA A 90 19.68 4.18 12.95
N LEU A 91 18.81 5.11 13.34
CA LEU A 91 18.92 6.54 13.02
C LEU A 91 19.98 7.26 13.87
N GLY A 92 20.54 6.61 14.90
CA GLY A 92 21.51 7.23 15.81
C GLY A 92 20.91 8.32 16.70
N ILE A 93 19.60 8.25 16.99
CA ILE A 93 18.93 9.21 17.87
C ILE A 93 19.26 8.85 19.33
N PRO A 94 19.93 9.72 20.11
CA PRO A 94 20.28 9.40 21.49
C PRO A 94 19.05 9.21 22.40
N VAL A 95 19.18 8.38 23.43
CA VAL A 95 18.09 8.09 24.39
C VAL A 95 17.60 9.31 25.18
N ASN A 96 18.44 10.34 25.33
CA ASN A 96 18.08 11.59 26.00
C ASN A 96 17.23 12.53 25.12
N LYS A 97 17.06 12.25 23.82
CA LYS A 97 16.20 13.03 22.91
C LYS A 97 14.76 12.48 22.91
N ALA A 98 14.12 12.46 24.08
CA ALA A 98 12.80 11.86 24.27
C ALA A 98 11.71 12.40 23.31
N THR A 99 11.69 13.71 23.05
CA THR A 99 10.73 14.34 22.13
C THR A 99 10.87 13.78 20.71
N VAL A 100 12.11 13.63 20.22
CA VAL A 100 12.39 13.12 18.87
C VAL A 100 12.03 11.63 18.77
N ARG A 101 12.39 10.84 19.79
CA ARG A 101 12.03 9.41 19.85
C ARG A 101 10.52 9.19 19.89
N ARG A 102 9.78 10.00 20.65
CA ARG A 102 8.31 9.93 20.70
C ARG A 102 7.67 10.28 19.35
N HIS A 103 8.18 11.32 18.68
CA HIS A 103 7.76 11.69 17.32
C HIS A 103 7.99 10.54 16.34
N LEU A 104 9.21 10.00 16.30
CA LEU A 104 9.55 8.84 15.47
C LEU A 104 8.64 7.64 15.76
N ALA A 105 8.36 7.33 17.03
CA ALA A 105 7.50 6.20 17.40
C ALA A 105 6.08 6.34 16.83
N SER A 106 5.50 7.55 16.88
CA SER A 106 4.17 7.82 16.31
C SER A 106 4.13 7.63 14.79
N GLU A 107 5.12 8.19 14.09
CA GLU A 107 5.22 8.07 12.63
C GLU A 107 5.51 6.63 12.19
N PHE A 108 6.38 5.93 12.93
CA PHE A 108 6.74 4.55 12.67
C PHE A 108 5.54 3.61 12.86
N ASP A 109 4.78 3.77 13.95
CA ASP A 109 3.57 2.99 14.18
C ASP A 109 2.53 3.17 13.08
N SER A 110 2.40 4.40 12.56
CA SER A 110 1.47 4.75 11.47
C SER A 110 1.84 4.05 10.16
N LEU A 111 3.13 3.77 9.92
CA LEU A 111 3.58 2.97 8.78
C LEU A 111 3.44 1.46 9.03
N VAL A 112 3.83 0.99 10.21
CA VAL A 112 4.04 -0.45 10.47
C VAL A 112 2.73 -1.20 10.69
N LYS A 113 1.78 -0.62 11.42
CA LYS A 113 0.50 -1.27 11.74
C LYS A 113 -0.25 -1.67 10.45
N PRO A 114 -0.53 -0.74 9.51
CA PRO A 114 -1.24 -1.11 8.27
C PRO A 114 -0.47 -2.11 7.41
N ALA A 115 0.87 -2.02 7.40
CA ALA A 115 1.70 -2.92 6.61
C ALA A 115 1.69 -4.36 7.15
N ARG A 116 1.74 -4.53 8.48
CA ARG A 116 1.65 -5.84 9.13
C ARG A 116 0.24 -6.43 9.00
N ASP A 117 -0.80 -5.61 9.13
CA ASP A 117 -2.18 -6.05 8.93
C ASP A 117 -2.39 -6.55 7.49
N SER A 118 -1.93 -5.78 6.49
CA SER A 118 -2.02 -6.17 5.07
C SER A 118 -1.23 -7.42 4.75
N LEU A 119 -0.10 -7.66 5.43
CA LEU A 119 0.68 -8.88 5.25
C LEU A 119 -0.10 -10.12 5.75
N MET A 120 -0.80 -10.01 6.88
CA MET A 120 -1.62 -11.12 7.37
C MET A 120 -2.72 -11.48 6.36
N ASP A 121 -3.30 -10.49 5.69
CA ASP A 121 -4.27 -10.70 4.60
C ASP A 121 -3.63 -11.32 3.35
N GLU A 122 -2.42 -10.87 2.95
CA GLU A 122 -1.70 -11.41 1.78
C GLU A 122 -1.20 -12.86 2.00
N LEU A 123 -0.94 -13.24 3.26
CA LEU A 123 -0.59 -14.61 3.68
C LEU A 123 -1.82 -15.51 3.93
N LEU A 124 -3.04 -14.95 3.96
CA LEU A 124 -4.31 -15.66 4.07
C LEU A 124 -4.97 -16.03 2.72
N PRO A 125 -4.27 -16.69 1.76
CA PRO A 125 -4.95 -17.52 0.78
C PRO A 125 -4.54 -19.00 0.89
N CYS A 126 -4.69 -19.60 2.10
CA CYS A 126 -4.57 -21.06 2.28
C CYS A 126 -5.39 -21.67 3.46
N ILE A 127 -6.48 -21.04 3.93
CA ILE A 127 -7.38 -21.66 4.94
C ILE A 127 -8.87 -21.61 4.53
N THR A 128 -9.16 -21.52 3.23
CA THR A 128 -10.55 -21.64 2.74
C THR A 128 -10.62 -22.47 1.45
N GLU A 129 -10.03 -23.66 1.45
CA GLU A 129 -10.47 -24.74 0.57
C GLU A 129 -10.67 -25.98 1.44
N ASP A 130 -11.89 -26.51 1.39
CA ASP A 130 -12.37 -27.79 1.95
C ASP A 130 -12.98 -27.80 3.37
N VAL A 131 -14.26 -27.42 3.48
CA VAL A 131 -15.33 -28.33 3.93
C VAL A 131 -16.66 -27.93 3.27
N GLY A 132 -17.11 -28.77 2.34
CA GLY A 132 -18.55 -29.06 2.20
C GLY A 132 -19.33 -28.32 1.12
N LYS A 133 -19.32 -28.85 -0.11
CA LYS A 133 -20.54 -29.35 -0.78
C LYS A 133 -20.24 -29.94 -2.16
N LYS A 134 -20.29 -31.28 -2.24
CA LYS A 134 -20.60 -31.97 -3.48
C LYS A 134 -21.69 -33.01 -3.22
N MET A 135 -22.68 -33.01 -4.13
CA MET A 135 -23.54 -34.10 -4.56
C MET A 135 -25.05 -34.03 -4.21
N THR A 136 -25.82 -34.45 -5.24
CA THR A 136 -27.27 -34.73 -5.35
C THR A 136 -28.11 -33.53 -5.82
N SER A 137 -28.94 -33.58 -6.87
CA SER A 137 -29.34 -34.64 -7.80
C SER A 137 -30.08 -34.02 -9.00
N LEU A 138 -29.88 -34.60 -10.21
CA LEU A 138 -30.86 -34.83 -11.30
C LEU A 138 -31.71 -33.64 -11.83
N GLY A 139 -31.63 -33.40 -13.16
CA GLY A 139 -32.56 -32.52 -13.93
C GLY A 139 -34.01 -33.07 -14.00
N PRO A 140 -34.95 -32.48 -14.78
CA PRO A 140 -34.77 -32.33 -16.24
C PRO A 140 -35.47 -31.13 -16.97
N SER A 141 -34.97 -30.84 -18.18
CA SER A 141 -35.68 -30.51 -19.45
C SER A 141 -36.51 -29.22 -19.70
N PHE A 142 -36.24 -28.67 -20.89
CA PHE A 142 -37.17 -28.06 -21.88
C PHE A 142 -37.95 -26.77 -21.53
N VAL A 143 -37.66 -25.66 -22.25
CA VAL A 143 -38.40 -25.26 -23.48
C VAL A 143 -37.74 -24.04 -24.15
N ARG A 144 -37.48 -24.14 -25.46
CA ARG A 144 -37.33 -23.01 -26.39
C ARG A 144 -38.72 -22.69 -26.94
N SER A 145 -39.09 -21.41 -26.99
CA SER A 145 -40.08 -20.95 -27.97
C SER A 145 -39.77 -19.53 -28.42
N ALA A 146 -39.87 -19.36 -29.73
CA ALA A 146 -39.63 -18.13 -30.45
C ALA A 146 -40.96 -17.52 -30.92
N GLN A 147 -40.92 -16.19 -31.12
CA GLN A 147 -41.38 -15.51 -32.34
C GLN A 147 -42.61 -14.57 -32.25
N ARG A 148 -42.39 -13.36 -32.81
CA ARG A 148 -43.28 -12.40 -33.50
C ARG A 148 -44.26 -11.56 -32.66
N SER A 149 -44.20 -10.23 -32.82
CA SER A 149 -45.00 -9.51 -33.86
C SER A 149 -45.04 -7.97 -33.66
N ARG A 150 -44.48 -7.24 -34.64
CA ARG A 150 -45.03 -6.05 -35.37
C ARG A 150 -45.41 -4.71 -34.67
N LYS A 151 -44.85 -3.64 -35.28
CA LYS A 151 -45.42 -2.32 -35.71
C LYS A 151 -45.78 -1.30 -34.59
N SER A 152 -45.00 -0.22 -34.44
CA SER A 152 -45.02 1.09 -35.15
C SER A 152 -46.02 2.10 -34.56
N LEU A 153 -45.52 3.27 -34.11
CA LEU A 153 -45.87 4.63 -34.56
C LEU A 153 -45.48 5.70 -33.52
N ARG A 154 -44.87 6.80 -34.03
CA ARG A 154 -44.95 8.24 -33.67
C ARG A 154 -45.36 8.63 -32.23
N SER A 155 -44.78 9.64 -31.58
CA SER A 155 -44.40 10.98 -32.05
C SER A 155 -43.59 11.75 -30.99
N SER A 156 -42.82 12.71 -31.49
CA SER A 156 -42.09 13.84 -30.87
C SER A 156 -42.66 14.44 -29.58
N ILE A 157 -41.78 15.06 -28.78
CA ILE A 157 -41.90 16.45 -28.26
C ILE A 157 -40.53 16.93 -27.71
N SER A 158 -40.29 18.22 -27.94
CA SER A 158 -39.06 18.99 -27.77
C SER A 158 -38.95 19.71 -26.40
N ARG A 159 -37.76 20.30 -26.17
CA ARG A 159 -37.40 21.44 -25.26
C ARG A 159 -37.22 21.02 -23.79
N SER A 160 -36.28 21.53 -23.00
CA SER A 160 -35.48 22.77 -23.05
C SER A 160 -34.33 22.68 -22.04
N ILE A 161 -33.14 23.17 -22.40
CA ILE A 161 -31.99 23.39 -21.48
C ILE A 161 -32.12 24.80 -20.89
N GLY A 162 -32.25 24.88 -19.56
CA GLY A 162 -32.33 26.11 -18.80
C GLY A 162 -30.97 26.56 -18.27
N ARG A 163 -30.66 27.83 -18.55
CA ARG A 163 -29.96 28.86 -17.75
C ARG A 163 -29.03 28.41 -16.61
N GLN A 164 -27.85 29.03 -16.51
CA GLN A 164 -27.66 30.22 -15.65
C GLN A 164 -26.24 30.79 -15.73
N LEU A 165 -26.21 32.13 -15.83
CA LEU A 165 -25.33 33.10 -15.14
C LEU A 165 -23.81 33.03 -15.39
N SER A 166 -23.06 34.12 -15.42
CA SER A 166 -23.22 35.57 -15.60
C SER A 166 -21.81 36.15 -15.53
N ARG A 167 -21.64 37.37 -16.05
CA ARG A 167 -20.49 38.30 -15.94
C ARG A 167 -19.37 38.05 -16.96
N ASP A 168 -19.19 39.01 -17.85
CA ASP A 168 -18.17 40.04 -17.59
C ASP A 168 -18.41 41.35 -18.37
N SER A 169 -18.07 42.45 -17.67
CA SER A 169 -17.62 43.79 -18.08
C SER A 169 -17.64 44.23 -19.56
N ASN A 170 -18.14 45.44 -19.85
CA ASN A 170 -17.33 46.68 -19.99
C ASN A 170 -18.07 47.84 -20.72
N PHE A 171 -17.94 49.03 -20.13
CA PHE A 171 -17.60 50.34 -20.75
C PHE A 171 -18.48 50.96 -21.87
N HIS A 172 -19.12 52.12 -21.58
CA HIS A 172 -18.70 53.46 -22.05
C HIS A 172 -19.74 54.52 -21.66
N GLY A 173 -19.26 55.58 -21.00
CA GLY A 173 -20.01 56.82 -20.82
C GLY A 173 -19.93 57.72 -22.05
N LYS A 174 -20.92 58.61 -22.13
CA LYS A 174 -20.84 59.95 -22.70
C LYS A 174 -21.76 60.86 -21.90
#